data_AF-A0A5E4KA87-F1
#
_entry.id   AF-A0A5E4KA87-F1
#
_cell.length_a   1.000
_cell.length_b   1.000
_cell.length_c   1.000
_cell.angle_alpha   90.00
_cell.angle_beta   90.00
_cell.angle_gamma   90.00
#
_symmetry.space_group_name_H-M   'P 1'
#
loop_
_entity.id
_entity.type
_entity.pdbx_description
1 polymer ?
#
loop_
_entity_poly.entity_id
_entity_poly.type
_entity_poly.pdbx_seq_one_letter_code
_entity_poly.pdbx_strand_id
1 'polypeptide(L)'
;MIGANLKSPEGFGLVINFVMWPMFFFSNALFTLVNIPAWLTTLTYINPMTYGVDAVRGIILGINHFPFYLDISVMLIFSAIMMVLGVLSFRKM
;
A
#
# COMPACT_ATOMS: atom_id res chain seq x y z
N MET A 1 4.76 -3.82 12.95
CA MET A 1 6.15 -3.34 12.74
C MET A 1 6.37 -1.94 13.32
N ILE A 2 5.70 -0.90 12.84
CA ILE A 2 5.95 0.49 13.26
C ILE A 2 5.67 0.72 14.76
N GLY A 3 4.54 0.25 15.27
CA GLY A 3 4.20 0.36 16.70
C GLY A 3 5.09 -0.46 17.64
N ALA A 4 5.73 -1.52 17.13
CA ALA A 4 6.66 -2.33 17.90
C ALA A 4 8.06 -1.70 18.03
N ASN A 5 8.36 -0.60 17.33
CA ASN A 5 9.67 0.06 17.43
C ASN A 5 9.58 1.49 17.99
N LEU A 6 8.38 1.98 18.26
CA LEU A 6 8.16 3.34 18.76
C LEU A 6 7.91 3.33 20.26
N LYS A 7 8.68 4.16 20.98
CA LYS A 7 8.64 4.28 22.45
C LYS A 7 7.48 5.15 22.96
N SER A 8 6.79 5.89 22.09
CA SER A 8 5.65 6.73 22.47
C SER A 8 4.46 6.60 21.51
N PRO A 9 3.21 6.56 22.02
CA PRO A 9 1.99 6.53 21.21
C PRO A 9 1.81 7.74 20.28
N GLU A 10 2.33 8.91 20.68
CA GLU A 10 2.23 10.17 19.92
C GLU A 10 3.08 10.12 18.64
N GLY A 11 4.26 9.48 18.70
CA GLY A 11 5.13 9.29 17.55
C GLY A 11 4.56 8.31 16.52
N PHE A 12 3.74 7.36 16.96
CA PHE A 12 3.12 6.37 16.09
C PHE A 12 2.17 7.00 15.07
N GLY A 13 1.29 7.88 15.53
CA GLY A 13 0.35 8.58 14.64
C GLY A 13 1.08 9.38 13.57
N LEU A 14 2.15 10.09 13.92
CA LEU A 14 2.94 10.88 12.97
C LEU A 14 3.59 10.01 11.91
N VAL A 15 4.24 8.91 12.30
CA VAL A 15 4.90 8.00 11.36
C VAL A 15 3.88 7.35 10.42
N ILE A 16 2.73 6.91 10.94
CA ILE A 16 1.68 6.33 10.10
C ILE A 16 1.15 7.34 9.08
N ASN A 17 0.85 8.57 9.51
CA ASN A 17 0.39 9.61 8.59
C ASN A 17 1.45 9.95 7.53
N PHE A 18 2.72 10.08 7.94
CA PHE A 18 3.82 10.36 7.04
C PHE A 18 4.02 9.25 5.99
N VAL A 19 3.74 7.99 6.31
CA VAL A 19 3.81 6.88 5.35
C VAL A 19 2.55 6.82 4.47
N MET A 20 1.39 7.06 5.07
CA MET A 20 0.10 6.93 4.40
C MET A 20 -0.08 7.97 3.29
N TRP A 21 0.31 9.22 3.51
CA TRP A 21 0.15 10.29 2.52
C TRP A 21 0.95 10.06 1.24
N PRO A 22 2.26 9.76 1.27
CA PRO A 22 3.02 9.39 0.08
C PRO A 22 2.48 8.13 -0.59
N MET A 23 2.13 7.08 0.16
CA MET A 23 1.50 5.90 -0.45
C MET A 23 0.19 6.25 -1.13
N PHE A 24 -0.61 7.15 -0.56
CA PHE A 24 -1.82 7.61 -1.20
C PHE A 24 -1.54 8.38 -2.49
N PHE A 25 -0.64 9.35 -2.41
CA PHE A 25 -0.26 10.19 -3.53
C PHE A 25 0.32 9.40 -4.69
N PHE A 26 1.23 8.45 -4.44
CA PHE A 26 1.87 7.66 -5.48
C PHE A 26 1.04 6.45 -5.94
N SER A 27 -0.19 6.28 -5.44
CA SER A 27 -1.11 5.27 -5.96
C SER A 27 -1.91 5.78 -7.15
N ASN A 28 -2.67 4.90 -7.78
CA ASN A 28 -3.61 5.31 -8.83
C ASN A 28 -4.90 5.97 -8.30
N ALA A 29 -4.97 6.37 -7.01
CA ALA A 29 -6.16 6.99 -6.44
C ALA A 29 -6.43 8.41 -6.98
N LEU A 30 -5.37 9.19 -7.17
CA LEU A 30 -5.46 10.59 -7.60
C LEU A 30 -5.32 10.76 -9.12
N PHE A 31 -4.69 9.80 -9.79
CA PHE A 31 -4.44 9.83 -11.22
C PHE A 31 -4.69 8.47 -11.84
N THR A 32 -5.09 8.47 -13.11
CA THR A 32 -5.20 7.26 -13.90
C THR A 32 -3.81 6.79 -14.33
N LEU A 33 -3.65 5.48 -14.54
CA LEU A 33 -2.38 4.87 -14.96
C LEU A 33 -2.06 5.10 -16.46
N VAL A 34 -2.73 6.05 -17.10
CA VAL A 34 -2.64 6.32 -18.54
C VAL A 34 -1.80 7.58 -18.74
N ASN A 35 -0.79 7.52 -19.62
CA ASN A 35 0.08 8.65 -19.99
C ASN A 35 0.86 9.30 -18.84
N ILE A 36 1.22 8.54 -17.80
CA ILE A 36 2.12 9.01 -16.73
C ILE A 36 3.60 8.72 -17.05
N PRO A 37 4.56 9.53 -16.56
CA PRO A 37 5.99 9.28 -16.75
C PRO A 37 6.43 7.92 -16.21
N ALA A 38 7.37 7.25 -16.87
CA ALA A 38 7.82 5.90 -16.50
C ALA A 38 8.32 5.77 -15.05
N TRP A 39 8.95 6.81 -14.51
CA TRP A 39 9.39 6.83 -13.12
C TRP A 39 8.20 6.78 -12.14
N LEU A 40 7.09 7.46 -12.47
CA LEU A 40 5.88 7.48 -11.66
C LEU A 40 5.12 6.15 -11.79
N THR A 41 5.05 5.59 -13.00
CA THR A 41 4.49 4.25 -13.23
C THR A 41 5.15 3.20 -12.34
N THR A 42 6.48 3.25 -12.25
CA THR A 42 7.27 2.30 -11.44
C THR A 42 6.92 2.42 -9.96
N LEU A 43 6.83 3.65 -9.43
CA LEU A 43 6.44 3.88 -8.03
C LEU A 43 5.02 3.38 -7.75
N THR A 44 4.09 3.65 -8.67
CA THR A 44 2.70 3.21 -8.52
C THR A 44 2.58 1.69 -8.56
N TYR A 45 3.35 0.98 -9.37
CA TYR A 45 3.28 -0.48 -9.48
C TYR A 45 3.90 -1.20 -8.27
N ILE A 46 4.90 -0.60 -7.63
CA ILE A 46 5.51 -1.13 -6.40
C ILE A 46 4.59 -0.92 -5.19
N ASN A 47 3.79 0.14 -5.23
CA ASN A 47 2.92 0.51 -4.12
C ASN A 47 1.74 -0.48 -3.96
N PRO A 48 1.67 -1.24 -2.85
CA PRO A 48 0.60 -2.20 -2.62
C PRO A 48 -0.78 -1.54 -2.51
N MET A 49 -0.83 -0.25 -2.14
CA MET A 49 -2.07 0.50 -2.04
C MET A 49 -2.75 0.70 -3.41
N THR A 50 -1.98 0.72 -4.50
CA THR A 50 -2.49 0.83 -5.87
C THR A 50 -3.47 -0.28 -6.20
N TYR A 51 -3.14 -1.51 -5.83
CA TYR A 51 -3.96 -2.70 -6.10
C TYR A 51 -5.27 -2.70 -5.31
N GLY A 52 -5.25 -2.19 -4.08
CA GLY A 52 -6.48 -2.02 -3.28
C GLY A 52 -7.42 -0.98 -3.88
N VAL A 53 -6.86 0.13 -4.36
CA VAL A 53 -7.65 1.18 -5.02
C VAL A 53 -8.20 0.68 -6.36
N ASP A 54 -7.39 -0.08 -7.14
CA ASP A 54 -7.83 -0.63 -8.42
C ASP A 54 -8.95 -1.66 -8.27
N ALA A 55 -8.84 -2.58 -7.30
CA ALA A 55 -9.89 -3.55 -6.99
C ALA A 55 -11.21 -2.87 -6.61
N VAL A 56 -11.16 -1.86 -5.73
CA VAL A 56 -12.36 -1.10 -5.33
C VAL A 56 -12.96 -0.37 -6.51
N ARG A 57 -12.13 0.25 -7.36
CA ARG A 57 -12.60 0.91 -8.60
C ARG A 57 -13.24 -0.08 -9.56
N GLY A 58 -12.65 -1.25 -9.74
CA GLY A 58 -13.19 -2.33 -10.55
C GLY A 58 -14.56 -2.79 -10.05
N ILE A 59 -14.74 -2.92 -8.73
CA ILE A 59 -16.01 -3.33 -8.12
C ILE A 59 -17.08 -2.26 -8.28
N ILE A 60 -16.76 -0.99 -8.00
CA ILE A 60 -17.75 0.09 -7.96
C ILE A 60 -18.09 0.60 -9.37
N LEU A 61 -17.08 0.78 -10.22
CA LEU A 61 -17.21 1.43 -11.52
C LEU A 61 -17.11 0.45 -12.70
N GLY A 62 -16.74 -0.81 -12.46
CA GLY A 62 -16.49 -1.77 -13.54
C GLY A 62 -15.21 -1.48 -14.33
N ILE A 63 -14.33 -0.62 -13.81
CA ILE A 63 -13.09 -0.20 -14.48
C ILE A 63 -11.91 -0.61 -13.61
N ASN A 64 -11.13 -1.56 -14.10
CA ASN A 64 -9.92 -2.06 -13.48
C ASN A 64 -8.74 -1.96 -14.46
N HIS A 65 -7.58 -1.53 -13.96
CA HIS A 65 -6.35 -1.49 -14.74
C HIS A 65 -5.62 -2.83 -14.69
N PHE A 66 -5.70 -3.52 -13.54
CA PHE A 66 -5.15 -4.84 -13.34
C PHE A 66 -6.26 -5.89 -13.29
N PRO A 67 -5.95 -7.17 -13.60
CA PRO A 67 -6.89 -8.25 -13.34
C PRO A 67 -7.17 -8.37 -11.84
N PHE A 68 -8.44 -8.58 -11.46
CA PHE A 68 -8.86 -8.63 -10.05
C PHE A 68 -8.07 -9.65 -9.20
N TYR A 69 -7.72 -10.80 -9.78
CA TYR A 69 -6.93 -11.81 -9.07
C TYR A 69 -5.52 -11.32 -8.72
N LEU A 70 -4.94 -10.45 -9.54
CA LEU A 70 -3.62 -9.86 -9.31
C LEU A 70 -3.69 -8.90 -8.14
N ASP A 71 -4.72 -8.04 -8.11
CA ASP A 71 -4.93 -7.09 -7.02
C ASP A 71 -4.99 -7.80 -5.66
N ILE A 72 -5.84 -8.82 -5.59
CA ILE A 72 -6.01 -9.64 -4.39
C ILE A 72 -4.71 -10.37 -4.02
N SER A 73 -4.01 -10.95 -4.99
CA SER A 73 -2.77 -11.69 -4.74
C SER A 73 -1.69 -10.79 -4.16
N VAL A 74 -1.49 -9.59 -4.72
CA VAL A 74 -0.49 -8.64 -4.23
C VAL A 74 -0.84 -8.17 -2.83
N MET A 75 -2.09 -7.84 -2.56
CA MET A 75 -2.54 -7.42 -1.24
C MET A 75 -2.35 -8.52 -0.19
N LEU A 76 -2.67 -9.78 -0.52
CA LEU A 76 -2.50 -10.92 0.38
C LEU A 76 -1.02 -11.18 0.69
N ILE A 77 -0.16 -11.17 -0.34
CA ILE A 77 1.29 -11.35 -0.16
C ILE A 77 1.85 -10.22 0.70
N PHE A 78 1.49 -8.97 0.41
CA PHE A 78 1.95 -7.83 1.19
C PHE A 78 1.49 -7.90 2.65
N SER A 79 0.23 -8.26 2.89
CA SER A 79 -0.33 -8.47 4.23
C SER A 79 0.43 -9.56 4.99
N ALA A 80 0.68 -10.71 4.34
CA ALA A 80 1.45 -11.81 4.93
C ALA A 80 2.88 -11.39 5.27
N ILE A 81 3.57 -10.67 4.38
CA ILE A 81 4.90 -10.12 4.63
C ILE A 81 4.88 -9.18 5.83
N MET A 82 3.94 -8.23 5.87
CA MET A 82 3.83 -7.27 6.97
C MET A 82 3.48 -7.93 8.30
N MET A 83 2.66 -8.99 8.27
CA MET A 83 2.36 -9.81 9.44
C MET A 83 3.63 -10.52 9.96
N VAL A 84 4.38 -11.19 9.09
CA VAL A 84 5.64 -11.86 9.45
C VAL A 84 6.65 -10.85 10.01
N LEU A 85 6.87 -9.73 9.33
CA LEU A 85 7.75 -8.66 9.81
C LEU A 85 7.27 -8.10 11.16
N GLY A 86 5.96 -7.98 11.35
CA GLY A 86 5.35 -7.62 12.63
C GLY A 86 5.73 -8.60 13.74
N VAL A 87 5.49 -9.88 13.53
CA VAL A 87 5.81 -10.95 14.49
C VAL A 87 7.30 -10.97 14.82
N LEU A 88 8.16 -10.89 13.80
CA LEU A 88 9.62 -10.86 14.00
C LEU A 88 10.08 -9.63 14.77
N SER A 89 9.44 -8.48 14.57
CA SER A 89 9.75 -7.27 15.32
C SER A 89 9.39 -7.40 16.79
N PHE A 90 8.28 -8.07 17.13
CA PHE A 90 7.90 -8.33 18.52
C PHE A 90 8.81 -9.37 19.19
N ARG A 91 9.31 -10.37 18.44
CA ARG A 91 10.25 -11.37 18.97
C ARG A 91 11.63 -10.80 19.33
N LYS A 92 11.98 -9.61 18.82
CA LYS A 92 13.24 -8.92 19.11
C LYS A 92 13.17 -7.99 20.31
N MET A 93 11.97 -7.71 20.84
CA MET A 93 11.76 -6.97 22.09
C MET A 93 11.83 -7.92 23.27
#